data_AF-A0A2V6LQY1-F1
#
_entry.id   AF-A0A2V6LQY1-F1
#
_cell.length_a   1.000
_cell.length_b   1.000
_cell.length_c   1.000
_cell.angle_alpha   90.00
_cell.angle_beta   90.00
_cell.angle_gamma   90.00
#
_symmetry.space_group_name_H-M   'P 1'
#
loop_
_entity.id
_entity.type
_entity.pdbx_description
1 polymer ?
#
loop_
_entity_poly.entity_id
_entity_poly.type
_entity_poly.pdbx_seq_one_letter_code
_entity_poly.pdbx_strand_id
1 'polypeptide(L)'
;MARDLEKRKGTTGKPDIDKATPLFPENESANFRNRWTEIQGAFVDEPRRAVEQADGLVAEVIKRLASSFADERSKLEGQWGRGDNVSTEDLRVALQRYRAFFDRLLSV
;
A
#
# COMPACT_ATOMS: atom_id res chain seq x y z
N MET A 1 -19.50 -45.82 -12.62
CA MET A 1 -20.31 -45.57 -11.41
C MET A 1 -19.30 -45.34 -10.27
N ALA A 2 -18.85 -44.09 -10.08
CA ALA A 2 -19.30 -43.18 -9.00
C ALA A 2 -18.69 -43.60 -7.63
N ARG A 3 -17.83 -42.85 -6.94
CA ARG A 3 -17.50 -41.41 -6.94
C ARG A 3 -16.09 -41.23 -6.34
N ASP A 4 -15.19 -40.67 -7.12
CA ASP A 4 -14.06 -39.85 -6.65
C ASP A 4 -14.60 -38.46 -6.29
N LEU A 5 -14.80 -38.15 -5.01
CA LEU A 5 -15.08 -36.78 -4.56
C LEU A 5 -15.12 -36.74 -3.03
N GLU A 6 -13.98 -36.51 -2.36
CA GLU A 6 -13.93 -35.73 -1.10
C GLU A 6 -12.50 -35.43 -0.59
N LYS A 7 -11.57 -35.10 -1.50
CA LYS A 7 -10.38 -34.32 -1.14
C LYS A 7 -10.44 -32.93 -1.77
N ARG A 8 -11.48 -32.17 -1.43
CA ARG A 8 -11.42 -30.71 -1.61
C ARG A 8 -10.73 -30.11 -0.39
N LYS A 9 -9.39 -30.05 -0.46
CA LYS A 9 -8.60 -29.13 0.37
C LYS A 9 -9.03 -27.71 0.03
N GLY A 10 -10.00 -27.18 0.78
CA GLY A 10 -10.24 -25.75 0.87
C GLY A 10 -9.09 -25.13 1.65
N THR A 11 -7.97 -24.85 0.98
CA THR A 11 -6.98 -23.92 1.50
C THR A 11 -7.60 -22.53 1.41
N THR A 12 -8.44 -22.17 2.37
CA THR A 12 -8.75 -20.78 2.66
C THR A 12 -7.46 -20.17 3.20
N GLY A 13 -6.58 -19.74 2.30
CA GLY A 13 -5.48 -18.88 2.64
C GLY A 13 -6.08 -17.64 3.26
N LYS A 14 -6.02 -17.56 4.59
CA LYS A 14 -6.26 -16.33 5.33
C LYS A 14 -5.36 -15.29 4.65
N PRO A 15 -5.88 -14.20 4.06
CA PRO A 15 -5.00 -13.14 3.61
C PRO A 15 -4.19 -12.74 4.83
N ASP A 16 -2.87 -12.73 4.69
CA ASP A 16 -1.92 -12.39 5.73
C ASP A 16 -2.04 -10.87 5.94
N ILE A 17 -3.17 -10.43 6.54
CA ILE A 17 -3.51 -9.01 6.75
C ILE A 17 -2.53 -8.37 7.77
N ASP A 18 -1.79 -9.20 8.51
CA ASP A 18 -0.92 -8.79 9.60
C ASP A 18 0.50 -8.43 9.15
N LYS A 19 0.90 -8.74 7.90
CA LYS A 19 2.15 -8.21 7.34
C LYS A 19 1.87 -6.86 6.71
N ALA A 20 2.18 -5.80 7.46
CA ALA A 20 2.21 -4.43 6.97
C ALA A 20 2.91 -4.38 5.61
N THR A 21 2.12 -4.28 4.54
CA THR A 21 2.64 -4.24 3.18
C THR A 21 3.39 -2.92 3.02
N PRO A 22 4.68 -2.93 2.69
CA PRO A 22 5.49 -1.71 2.58
C PRO A 22 4.79 -0.68 1.69
N LEU A 23 4.72 0.59 2.13
CA LEU A 23 4.02 1.67 1.40
C LEU A 23 4.66 1.99 0.04
N PHE A 24 5.95 1.71 -0.06
CA PHE A 24 6.74 1.85 -1.28
C PHE A 24 7.41 0.53 -1.65
N PRO A 25 7.70 0.32 -2.94
CA PRO A 25 8.73 -0.61 -3.35
C PRO A 25 10.05 -0.38 -2.59
N GLU A 26 10.80 -1.46 -2.32
CA GLU A 26 12.05 -1.38 -1.55
C GLU A 26 13.09 -0.46 -2.21
N ASN A 27 13.21 -0.51 -3.54
CA ASN A 27 14.13 0.32 -4.31
C ASN A 27 13.80 1.81 -4.19
N GLU A 28 12.51 2.16 -4.17
CA GLU A 28 12.07 3.54 -4.03
C GLU A 28 12.31 4.06 -2.61
N SER A 29 12.04 3.22 -1.61
CA SER A 29 12.38 3.52 -0.20
C SER A 29 13.88 3.74 -0.01
N ALA A 30 14.72 2.92 -0.65
CA ALA A 30 16.18 3.05 -0.59
C ALA A 30 16.66 4.37 -1.23
N ASN A 31 16.08 4.77 -2.36
CA ASN A 31 16.40 6.04 -3.02
C ASN A 31 16.11 7.25 -2.12
N PHE A 32 14.93 7.30 -1.48
CA PHE A 32 14.60 8.39 -0.55
C PHE A 32 15.55 8.43 0.65
N ARG A 33 15.94 7.27 1.20
CA ARG A 33 16.90 7.19 2.30
C ARG A 33 18.31 7.65 1.91
N ASN A 34 18.76 7.31 0.70
CA ASN A 34 20.06 7.75 0.20
C ASN A 34 20.10 9.28 0.06
N ARG A 35 19.08 9.88 -0.57
CA ARG A 35 18.96 11.35 -0.70
C ARG A 35 18.88 12.04 0.65
N TRP A 36 18.14 11.46 1.60
CA TRP A 36 18.10 11.97 2.96
C TRP A 36 19.49 11.99 3.62
N THR A 37 20.26 10.91 3.45
CA THR A 37 21.63 10.80 3.99
C THR A 37 22.56 11.86 3.37
N GLU A 38 22.46 12.11 2.07
CA GLU A 38 23.21 13.17 1.38
C GLU A 38 22.88 14.56 1.92
N ILE A 39 21.59 14.86 2.14
CA ILE A 39 21.14 16.13 2.72
C ILE A 39 21.68 16.32 4.14
N GLN A 40 21.66 15.26 4.96
CA GLN A 40 22.23 15.31 6.31
C GLN A 40 23.74 15.57 6.29
N GLY A 41 24.47 14.98 5.34
CA GLY A 41 25.89 15.25 5.15
C GLY A 41 26.17 16.71 4.77
N ALA A 42 25.35 17.27 3.86
CA ALA A 42 25.50 18.65 3.39
C ALA A 42 25.15 19.71 4.45
N PHE A 43 24.44 19.35 5.51
CA PHE A 43 24.02 20.30 6.56
C PHE A 43 25.19 20.97 7.29
N VAL A 44 26.32 20.27 7.42
CA VAL A 44 27.51 20.79 8.11
C VAL A 44 28.06 22.03 7.41
N ASP A 45 28.06 22.03 6.08
CA ASP A 45 28.63 23.08 5.25
C ASP A 45 27.56 24.09 4.77
N GLU A 46 26.37 23.61 4.41
CA GLU A 46 25.29 24.40 3.79
C GLU A 46 23.95 24.23 4.54
N PRO A 47 23.82 24.66 5.82
CA PRO A 47 22.69 24.32 6.66
C PRO A 47 21.34 24.82 6.13
N ARG A 48 21.28 26.05 5.57
CA ARG A 48 20.03 26.59 5.01
C ARG A 48 19.57 25.81 3.79
N ARG A 49 20.50 25.49 2.89
CA ARG A 49 20.20 24.74 1.67
C ARG A 49 19.81 23.29 1.98
N ALA A 50 20.49 22.66 2.93
CA ALA A 50 20.15 21.31 3.38
C ALA A 50 18.71 21.25 3.92
N VAL A 51 18.28 22.25 4.70
CA VAL A 51 16.89 22.33 5.19
C VAL A 51 15.89 22.53 4.04
N GLU A 52 16.20 23.40 3.08
CA GLU A 52 15.36 23.58 1.88
C GLU A 52 15.22 22.28 1.07
N GLN A 53 16.31 21.53 0.89
CA GLN A 53 16.30 20.24 0.22
C GLN A 53 15.52 19.18 1.01
N ALA A 54 15.65 19.18 2.34
CA ALA A 54 14.89 18.29 3.22
C ALA A 54 13.38 18.54 3.08
N ASP A 55 12.96 19.80 3.08
CA ASP A 55 11.54 20.18 2.88
C ASP A 55 11.02 19.68 1.54
N GLY A 56 11.77 19.92 0.46
CA GLY A 56 11.43 19.43 -0.88
C GLY A 56 11.34 17.91 -0.96
N LEU A 57 12.26 17.19 -0.32
CA LEU A 57 12.25 15.72 -0.27
C LEU A 57 11.03 15.19 0.50
N VAL A 58 10.68 15.79 1.63
CA VAL A 58 9.48 15.42 2.40
C VAL A 58 8.21 15.66 1.58
N ALA A 59 8.10 16.81 0.91
CA ALA A 59 6.97 17.09 0.04
C ALA A 59 6.83 16.07 -1.10
N GLU A 60 7.95 15.63 -1.69
CA GLU A 60 7.98 14.58 -2.71
C GLU A 60 7.47 13.24 -2.17
N VAL A 61 7.95 12.83 -0.99
CA VAL A 61 7.53 11.58 -0.33
C VAL A 61 6.02 11.60 -0.02
N ILE A 62 5.50 12.70 0.52
CA ILE A 62 4.06 12.87 0.79
C ILE A 62 3.24 12.74 -0.50
N LYS A 63 3.65 13.42 -1.57
CA LYS A 63 2.97 13.36 -2.87
C LYS A 63 2.96 11.93 -3.42
N ARG A 64 4.07 11.21 -3.27
CA ARG A 64 4.17 9.82 -3.73
C ARG A 64 3.31 8.87 -2.91
N LEU A 65 3.25 9.02 -1.58
CA LEU A 65 2.32 8.28 -0.72
C LEU A 65 0.87 8.50 -1.14
N ALA A 66 0.46 9.76 -1.29
CA ALA A 66 -0.89 10.10 -1.71
C ALA A 66 -1.26 9.47 -3.07
N SER A 67 -0.32 9.47 -4.02
CA SER A 67 -0.51 8.84 -5.34
C SER A 67 -0.67 7.32 -5.23
N SER A 68 0.20 6.66 -4.46
CA SER A 68 0.15 5.20 -4.23
C SER A 68 -1.18 4.77 -3.59
N PHE A 69 -1.65 5.51 -2.58
CA PHE A 69 -2.96 5.25 -1.97
C PHE A 69 -4.13 5.53 -2.91
N ALA A 70 -4.05 6.57 -3.74
CA ALA A 70 -5.09 6.87 -4.74
C ALA A 70 -5.21 5.74 -5.79
N ASP A 71 -4.07 5.22 -6.26
CA ASP A 71 -4.03 4.09 -7.20
C ASP A 71 -4.66 2.83 -6.58
N GLU A 72 -4.35 2.53 -5.32
CA GLU A 72 -4.89 1.37 -4.62
C GLU A 72 -6.40 1.50 -4.37
N ARG A 73 -6.88 2.69 -3.99
CA ARG A 73 -8.32 2.98 -3.89
C ARG A 73 -9.03 2.76 -5.23
N SER A 74 -8.45 3.23 -6.34
CA SER A 74 -9.04 3.04 -7.67
C SER A 74 -9.18 1.56 -8.05
N LYS A 75 -8.20 0.71 -7.68
CA LYS A 75 -8.29 -0.74 -7.86
C LYS A 75 -9.42 -1.37 -7.02
N LEU A 76 -9.61 -0.89 -5.79
CA LEU A 76 -10.70 -1.36 -4.92
C LEU A 76 -12.08 -0.97 -5.50
N GLU A 77 -12.24 0.24 -6.03
CA GLU A 77 -13.48 0.71 -6.65
C GLU A 77 -13.82 -0.06 -7.94
N GLY A 78 -12.83 -0.32 -8.80
CA GLY A 78 -13.01 -1.03 -10.07
C GLY A 78 -13.41 -2.50 -9.94
N GLN A 79 -13.32 -3.10 -8.75
CA GLN A 79 -13.67 -4.50 -8.48
C GLN A 79 -15.16 -4.72 -8.20
N TRP A 80 -15.91 -3.70 -7.75
CA TRP A 80 -17.33 -3.85 -7.35
C TRP A 80 -18.26 -2.87 -8.08
N GLY A 81 -17.74 -1.81 -8.69
CA GLY A 81 -18.53 -0.84 -9.47
C GLY A 81 -19.00 -1.34 -10.85
N ARG A 82 -18.72 -2.59 -11.24
CA ARG A 82 -19.12 -3.19 -12.53
C ARG A 82 -20.33 -4.14 -12.39
N GLY A 83 -21.52 -3.57 -12.21
CA GLY A 83 -22.79 -4.19 -12.63
C GLY A 83 -23.69 -4.82 -11.55
N ASP A 84 -24.99 -4.87 -11.88
CA ASP A 84 -26.18 -5.13 -11.05
C ASP A 84 -26.31 -6.54 -10.42
N ASN A 85 -25.23 -7.31 -10.28
CA ASN A 85 -25.30 -8.67 -9.74
C ASN A 85 -24.17 -8.99 -8.76
N VAL A 86 -23.87 -8.05 -7.86
CA VAL A 86 -22.91 -8.26 -6.76
C VAL A 86 -23.59 -9.04 -5.64
N SER A 87 -23.05 -10.22 -5.30
CA SER A 87 -23.57 -11.02 -4.19
C SER A 87 -23.29 -10.36 -2.82
N THR A 88 -24.07 -10.70 -1.79
CA THR A 88 -23.76 -10.29 -0.40
C THR A 88 -22.37 -10.78 0.02
N GLU A 89 -21.95 -11.96 -0.46
CA GLU A 89 -20.63 -12.51 -0.17
C GLU A 89 -19.51 -11.70 -0.83
N ASP A 90 -19.75 -11.21 -2.04
CA ASP A 90 -18.88 -10.29 -2.75
C ASP A 90 -18.71 -9.00 -1.92
N LEU A 91 -19.80 -8.36 -1.50
CA LEU A 91 -19.76 -7.17 -0.64
C LEU A 91 -18.99 -7.40 0.68
N ARG A 92 -19.12 -8.59 1.28
CA ARG A 92 -18.37 -8.96 2.49
C ARG A 92 -16.86 -8.97 2.25
N VAL A 93 -16.42 -9.55 1.13
CA VAL A 93 -15.01 -9.57 0.73
C VAL A 93 -14.52 -8.15 0.40
N ALA A 94 -15.37 -7.32 -0.24
CA ALA A 94 -15.08 -5.92 -0.51
C ALA A 94 -14.74 -5.16 0.77
N LEU A 95 -15.62 -5.27 1.77
CA LEU A 95 -15.48 -4.59 3.04
C LEU A 95 -14.22 -5.06 3.80
N GLN A 96 -13.86 -6.34 3.71
CA GLN A 96 -12.62 -6.86 4.28
C GLN A 96 -11.37 -6.25 3.63
N ARG A 97 -11.39 -6.05 2.30
CA ARG A 97 -10.29 -5.39 1.58
C ARG A 97 -10.19 -3.91 1.94
N TYR A 98 -11.32 -3.20 2.06
CA TYR A 98 -11.34 -1.83 2.55
C TYR A 98 -10.81 -1.70 3.98
N ARG A 99 -11.14 -2.63 4.88
CA ARG A 99 -10.61 -2.66 6.24
C ARG A 99 -9.09 -2.81 6.25
N ALA A 100 -8.55 -3.79 5.51
CA ALA A 100 -7.10 -3.98 5.40
C ALA A 100 -6.39 -2.74 4.83
N PHE A 101 -7.00 -2.10 3.83
CA PHE A 101 -6.47 -0.87 3.25
C PHE A 101 -6.50 0.31 4.24
N PHE A 102 -7.59 0.44 5.00
CA PHE A 102 -7.74 1.46 6.04
C PHE A 102 -6.74 1.27 7.19
N ASP A 103 -6.56 0.04 7.66
CA ASP A 103 -5.58 -0.29 8.71
C ASP A 103 -4.15 0.05 8.22
N ARG A 104 -3.83 -0.20 6.95
CA ARG A 104 -2.55 0.19 6.33
C ARG A 104 -2.38 1.73 6.23
N LEU A 105 -3.45 2.47 5.96
CA LEU A 105 -3.48 3.93 5.94
C LEU A 105 -3.18 4.54 7.32
N LEU A 106 -3.55 3.87 8.40
CA LEU A 106 -3.32 4.32 9.78
C LEU A 106 -2.00 3.82 10.39
N SER A 107 -1.28 2.94 9.70
CA SER A 107 -0.01 2.38 10.16
C SER A 107 1.22 3.14 9.63
N VAL A 108 1.02 4.32 9.03
CA VAL A 108 2.08 5.19 8.51
C VAL A 108 2.82 5.90 9.63
#